data_AF-A0A561B899-F1
#
_entry.id   AF-A0A561B899-F1
#
_cell.length_a   1.000
_cell.length_b   1.000
_cell.length_c   1.000
_cell.angle_alpha   90.00
_cell.angle_beta   90.00
_cell.angle_gamma   90.00
#
_symmetry.space_group_name_H-M   'P 1'
#
loop_
_entity.id
_entity.type
_entity.pdbx_description
1 polymer ?
#
loop_
_entity_poly.entity_id
_entity_poly.type
_entity_poly.pdbx_seq_one_letter_code
_entity_poly.pdbx_strand_id
1 'polypeptide(L)' 'MATPPQSTKTSLGQRLRARARERWPALTGVNVRYRGPFAYVDGQLADGTTLPLCRLLPERPHSPEAPVTPDELTALTT' A
#
# COMPACT_ATOMS: atom_id res chain seq x y z
N MET A 1 1.42 3.71 18.83
CA MET A 1 0.61 3.61 17.59
C MET A 1 1.21 2.53 16.72
N ALA A 2 0.43 1.57 16.27
CA ALA A 2 0.93 0.43 15.51
C ALA A 2 1.36 0.85 14.09
N THR A 3 2.53 0.38 13.67
CA THR A 3 2.97 0.47 12.27
C THR A 3 2.03 -0.39 11.42
N PRO A 4 1.64 0.06 10.21
CA PRO A 4 0.76 -0.70 9.34
C PRO A 4 1.29 -2.14 9.10
N PRO A 5 0.39 -3.14 9.04
CA PRO A 5 0.78 -4.52 8.77
C PRO A 5 1.39 -4.64 7.36
N GLN A 6 2.18 -5.70 7.16
CA GLN A 6 2.96 -5.87 5.93
C GLN A 6 2.09 -5.98 4.67
N SER A 7 0.92 -6.60 4.78
CA SER A 7 -0.08 -6.69 3.71
C SER A 7 -0.54 -5.31 3.22
N THR A 8 -0.82 -4.38 4.14
CA THR A 8 -1.16 -2.98 3.81
C THR A 8 -0.01 -2.28 3.09
N LYS A 9 1.24 -2.50 3.51
CA LYS A 9 2.40 -1.88 2.84
C LYS A 9 2.56 -2.38 1.39
N THR A 10 2.32 -3.67 1.17
CA THR A 10 2.41 -4.28 -0.16
C THR A 10 1.33 -3.76 -1.10
N SER A 11 0.06 -3.79 -0.67
CA SER A 11 -1.07 -3.29 -1.49
C SER A 11 -0.95 -1.79 -1.79
N LEU A 12 -0.55 -0.99 -0.79
CA LEU A 12 -0.32 0.44 -0.97
C LEU A 12 0.82 0.70 -1.98
N GLY A 13 1.94 -0.01 -1.86
CA GLY A 13 3.07 0.13 -2.77
C GLY A 13 2.71 -0.21 -4.22
N GLN A 14 1.92 -1.26 -4.44
CA GLN A 14 1.44 -1.63 -5.78
C GLN A 14 0.54 -0.54 -6.38
N ARG A 15 -0.46 -0.06 -5.63
CA ARG A 15 -1.37 1.00 -6.09
C ARG A 15 -0.63 2.30 -6.38
N LEU A 16 0.33 2.68 -5.54
CA LEU A 16 1.14 3.88 -5.74
C LEU A 16 1.98 3.80 -7.01
N ARG A 17 2.59 2.64 -7.30
CA ARG A 17 3.37 2.44 -8.54
C ARG A 17 2.51 2.53 -9.79
N ALA A 18 1.33 1.90 -9.78
CA ALA A 18 0.39 1.99 -10.90
C ALA A 18 -0.04 3.45 -11.15
N ARG A 19 -0.48 4.13 -10.08
CA ARG A 19 -0.90 5.53 -10.15
C ARG A 19 0.23 6.47 -10.60
N ALA A 20 1.45 6.21 -10.15
CA ALA A 20 2.60 7.01 -10.54
C ALA A 20 2.89 6.91 -12.03
N ARG A 21 2.74 5.72 -12.63
CA ARG A 21 2.93 5.55 -14.07
C ARG A 21 1.86 6.26 -14.90
N GLU A 22 0.62 6.33 -14.40
CA GLU A 22 -0.48 7.03 -15.07
C GLU A 22 -0.41 8.56 -14.91
N ARG A 23 -0.03 9.04 -13.72
CA ARG A 23 -0.13 10.46 -13.37
C ARG A 23 1.20 11.21 -13.47
N TRP A 24 2.32 10.52 -13.31
CA TRP A 24 3.65 11.09 -13.21
C TRP A 24 4.67 10.36 -14.11
N PRO A 25 4.50 10.42 -15.45
CA PRO A 25 5.37 9.71 -16.38
C PRO A 25 6.83 10.20 -16.37
N ALA A 26 7.09 11.40 -15.84
CA ALA A 26 8.44 11.94 -15.69
C ALA A 26 9.23 11.34 -14.52
N LEU A 27 8.56 10.63 -13.59
CA LEU A 27 9.24 9.99 -12.47
C LEU A 27 9.87 8.67 -12.92
N THR A 28 11.13 8.47 -12.56
CA THR A 28 11.85 7.20 -12.74
C THR A 28 11.54 6.20 -11.63
N GLY A 29 11.05 6.68 -10.49
CA GLY A 29 10.67 5.83 -9.37
C GLY A 29 9.80 6.53 -8.34
N VAL A 30 9.22 5.71 -7.45
CA VAL A 30 8.50 6.18 -6.27
C VAL A 30 8.99 5.40 -5.05
N ASN A 31 9.36 6.12 -4.01
CA ASN A 31 9.73 5.57 -2.72
C ASN A 31 8.62 5.81 -1.71
N VAL A 32 8.46 4.86 -0.79
CA VAL A 32 7.46 4.93 0.28
C VAL A 32 8.15 4.67 1.60
N ARG A 33 8.18 5.70 2.46
CA ARG A 33 8.79 5.65 3.78
C ARG A 33 7.73 5.67 4.86
N TYR A 34 7.78 4.70 5.76
CA TYR A 34 6.86 4.60 6.89
C TYR A 34 7.47 5.23 8.14
N ARG A 35 6.73 6.14 8.77
CA ARG A 35 7.10 6.77 10.06
C ARG A 35 5.87 6.75 10.98
N GLY A 36 5.91 5.85 11.97
CA GLY A 36 4.77 5.60 12.84
C GLY A 36 3.57 5.08 12.03
N PRO A 37 2.39 5.73 12.10
CA PRO A 37 1.28 5.35 11.25
C PRO A 37 1.49 5.83 9.80
N PHE A 38 2.09 6.99 9.58
CA PHE A 38 2.08 7.67 8.28
C PHE A 38 2.99 7.02 7.24
N ALA A 39 2.52 7.05 5.98
CA ALA A 39 3.32 6.75 4.81
C ALA A 39 3.68 8.05 4.07
N TYR A 40 4.96 8.25 3.81
CA TYR A 40 5.51 9.38 3.06
C TYR A 40 5.89 8.88 1.68
N VAL A 41 5.32 9.49 0.65
CA VAL A 41 5.56 9.12 -0.74
C VAL A 41 6.45 10.19 -1.37
N ASP A 42 7.57 9.76 -1.93
CA ASP A 42 8.47 10.61 -2.69
C ASP A 42 8.71 10.06 -4.10
N GLY A 43 8.81 10.96 -5.06
CA GLY A 43 9.05 10.68 -6.47
C GLY A 43 10.51 10.96 -6.81
N GLN A 44 11.13 10.07 -7.55
CA GLN A 44 12.48 10.25 -8.06
C GLN A 44 12.42 10.64 -9.54
N LEU A 45 13.13 11.70 -9.90
CA LEU A 45 13.29 12.13 -11.30
C LEU A 45 14.53 11.49 -11.93
N ALA A 46 14.61 11.55 -13.26
CA ALA A 46 15.77 11.05 -14.00
C ALA A 46 17.08 11.75 -13.61
N ASP A 47 16.99 13.03 -13.24
CA ASP A 47 18.12 13.84 -12.77
C ASP A 47 18.56 13.50 -11.32
N GLY A 48 17.97 12.47 -10.70
CA GLY A 48 18.28 12.04 -9.33
C GLY A 48 17.56 12.84 -8.24
N THR A 49 16.87 13.92 -8.60
CA THR A 49 16.09 14.74 -7.67
C THR A 49 14.95 13.94 -7.05
N THR A 50 14.82 14.03 -5.72
CA THR A 50 13.71 13.43 -4.97
C THR A 50 12.72 14.52 -4.55
N LEU A 51 11.46 14.39 -4.98
CA LEU A 51 10.38 15.32 -4.67
C LEU A 51 9.36 14.69 -3.72
N PRO A 52 8.99 15.35 -2.62
CA PRO A 52 7.88 14.89 -1.78
C PRO A 52 6.56 15.04 -2.55
N LEU A 53 5.84 13.94 -2.75
CA LEU A 53 4.60 13.94 -3.52
C LEU A 53 3.39 14.11 -2.60
N CYS A 54 3.22 13.20 -1.64
CA CYS A 54 2.09 13.22 -0.74
C CYS A 54 2.33 12.36 0.51
N ARG A 55 1.57 12.66 1.56
CA ARG A 55 1.57 11.93 2.82
C ARG A 55 0.22 11.23 2.97
N LEU A 56 0.25 9.92 3.21
CA LEU A 56 -0.95 9.12 3.38
C LEU A 56 -1.07 8.68 4.84
N LEU A 57 -2.29 8.78 5.37
CA LEU A 57 -2.67 8.00 6.53
C LEU A 57 -2.76 6.54 6.08
N PRO A 58 -2.29 5.57 6.87
CA PRO A 58 -2.52 4.17 6.57
C PRO A 58 -4.04 4.01 6.44
N GLU A 59 -4.48 3.31 5.39
CA GLU A 59 -5.88 2.92 5.28
C GLU A 59 -6.28 2.30 6.62
N ARG A 60 -7.49 2.64 7.12
CA ARG A 60 -7.98 2.04 8.36
C ARG A 60 -7.74 0.54 8.23
N PRO A 61 -7.15 -0.12 9.25
CA PRO A 61 -6.95 -1.55 9.16
C PRO A 61 -8.30 -2.12 8.73
N HIS A 62 -8.33 -2.78 7.56
CA HIS A 62 -9.44 -3.66 7.28
C HIS A 62 -9.54 -4.53 8.54
N SER A 63 -10.74 -4.60 9.13
CA SER A 63 -11.00 -5.47 10.29
C SER A 63 -10.21 -6.75 10.11
N PRO A 64 -9.54 -7.29 11.15
CA PRO A 64 -8.85 -8.56 11.00
C PRO A 64 -9.84 -9.52 10.33
N GLU A 65 -9.49 -9.97 9.13
CA GLU A 65 -10.24 -10.98 8.41
C GLU A 65 -10.46 -12.08 9.45
N ALA A 66 -11.72 -12.27 9.87
CA ALA A 66 -12.07 -13.42 10.67
C ALA A 66 -11.53 -14.62 9.88
N PRO A 67 -10.83 -15.57 10.52
CA PRO A 67 -10.33 -16.72 9.79
C PRO A 67 -11.53 -17.29 9.03
N VAL A 68 -11.43 -17.31 7.70
CA VAL A 68 -12.29 -18.15 6.89
C VAL A 68 -11.97 -19.57 7.32
N THR A 69 -12.69 -20.05 8.32
CA THR A 69 -12.67 -21.46 8.67
C THR A 69 -13.06 -22.19 7.38
N PRO A 70 -12.23 -23.10 6.85
CA PRO A 70 -12.56 -23.85 5.63
C PRO A 70 -13.68 -24.90 5.86
N ASP A 71 -14.58 -24.68 6.83
CA ASP A 71 -15.56 -25.64 7.32
C ASP A 71 -17.00 -25.25 6.94
N GLU A 72 -17.19 -24.73 5.72
CA GLU A 72 -18.52 -24.44 5.13
C GLU A 72 -18.57 -24.93 3.66
N LEU A 73 -17.77 -25.96 3.32
CA LEU A 73 -17.80 -26.65 2.02
C LEU A 73 -18.09 -28.16 2.17
N THR A 74 -18.80 -28.56 3.24
CA THR A 74 -19.27 -29.95 3.43
C THR A 74 -20.74 -30.00 3.90
N ALA A 75 -21.56 -29.02 3.49
CA ALA A 75 -23.01 -29.03 3.78
C ALA A 75 -23.91 -28.83 2.54
N LEU A 76 -23.36 -28.98 1.32
CA LEU A 76 -24.14 -28.92 0.06
C LEU A 76 -23.88 -30.13 -0.85
N THR A 77 -23.73 -31.31 -0.26
CA THR A 77 -23.90 -32.59 -0.94
C THR A 77 -24.45 -33.60 0.06
N THR A 78 -25.77 -33.60 0.24
CA THR A 78 -26.61 -34.73 0.65
C THR A 78 -28.05 -34.38 0.30
#